data_AF-D0L7H0-F1
#
_entry.id   AF-D0L7H0-F1
#
_cell.length_a   1.000
_cell.length_b   1.000
_cell.length_c   1.000
_cell.angle_alpha   90.00
_cell.angle_beta   90.00
_cell.angle_gamma   90.00
#
_symmetry.space_group_name_H-M   'P 1'
#
loop_
_entity.id
_entity.type
_entity.pdbx_description
1 polymer ?
#
loop_
_entity_poly.entity_id
_entity_poly.type
_entity_poly.pdbx_seq_one_letter_code
_entity_poly.pdbx_strand_id
1 'polypeptide(L)'
;MAANGASRTAWVSADITLRAPKLEPAKGGPEQDPAGEDAMPGSNGTINSGAAATLSSGYIVGCQVNIEGLKGGLSGALTPSAPTVTGTVDVPLSAGEVKFVLLVSKNAEKAGTYYVGYDRTQLAVQNCGGYAQARAFTTVETTGKVHQKVSLYGKPFSIG
;
A
#
# COMPACT_ATOMS: atom_id res chain seq x y z
N MET A 1 1.33 -3.69 19.74
CA MET A 1 -0.08 -4.14 19.57
C MET A 1 -0.96 -3.09 20.22
N ALA A 2 -1.93 -2.52 19.50
CA ALA A 2 -2.76 -1.46 20.05
C ALA A 2 -3.74 -2.04 21.10
N ALA A 3 -3.79 -1.41 22.26
CA ALA A 3 -4.52 -1.90 23.44
C ALA A 3 -5.93 -1.32 23.54
N ASN A 4 -6.64 -1.19 22.40
CA ASN A 4 -8.01 -0.67 22.38
C ASN A 4 -8.92 -1.53 21.48
N GLY A 5 -10.21 -1.62 21.83
CA GLY A 5 -11.20 -2.46 21.11
C GLY A 5 -11.51 -2.00 19.68
N ALA A 6 -11.02 -0.82 19.29
CA ALA A 6 -11.20 -0.22 17.97
C ALA A 6 -9.95 -0.35 17.07
N SER A 7 -8.95 -1.13 17.51
CA SER A 7 -7.75 -1.38 16.72
C SER A 7 -7.79 -2.77 16.09
N ARG A 8 -7.23 -2.88 14.88
CA ARG A 8 -7.00 -4.16 14.19
C ARG A 8 -5.53 -4.24 13.83
N THR A 9 -4.94 -5.41 14.05
CA THR A 9 -3.53 -5.65 13.71
C THR A 9 -3.42 -6.92 12.89
N ALA A 10 -2.76 -6.81 11.75
CA ALA A 10 -2.38 -7.96 10.94
C ALA A 10 -0.89 -7.89 10.62
N TRP A 11 -0.24 -9.05 10.57
CA TRP A 11 1.13 -9.18 10.10
C TRP A 11 1.09 -9.76 8.69
N VAL A 12 1.74 -9.07 7.76
CA VAL A 12 1.67 -9.41 6.34
C VAL A 12 3.06 -9.59 5.77
N SER A 13 3.18 -10.59 4.90
CA SER A 13 4.39 -10.87 4.12
C SER A 13 3.97 -11.11 2.67
N ALA A 14 4.85 -10.78 1.73
CA ALA A 14 4.66 -11.11 0.34
C ALA A 14 5.99 -11.29 -0.39
N ASP A 15 5.98 -12.19 -1.36
CA ASP A 15 7.03 -12.36 -2.37
C ASP A 15 6.45 -12.05 -3.74
N ILE A 16 7.06 -11.10 -4.44
CA ILE A 16 6.58 -10.55 -5.69
C ILE A 16 7.68 -10.72 -6.73
N THR A 17 7.35 -11.40 -7.82
CA THR A 17 8.24 -11.56 -8.96
C THR A 17 7.68 -10.83 -10.17
N LEU A 18 8.39 -9.80 -10.62
CA LEU A 18 8.10 -9.10 -11.86
C LEU A 18 9.01 -9.60 -12.97
N ARG A 19 8.43 -10.24 -13.99
CA ARG A 19 9.15 -10.61 -15.22
C ARG A 19 8.84 -9.58 -16.31
N ALA A 20 9.84 -8.79 -16.68
CA ALA A 20 9.68 -7.72 -17.65
C ALA A 20 10.80 -7.75 -18.71
N PRO A 21 10.79 -8.73 -19.62
CA PRO A 21 11.90 -8.96 -20.57
C PRO A 21 11.97 -7.96 -21.74
N LYS A 22 10.91 -7.15 -21.94
CA LYS A 22 10.76 -6.26 -23.10
C LYS A 22 10.60 -4.78 -22.71
N LEU A 23 11.08 -4.38 -21.53
CA LEU A 23 11.03 -2.98 -21.11
C LEU A 23 12.03 -2.15 -21.91
N GLU A 24 11.54 -1.06 -22.48
CA GLU A 24 12.39 -0.01 -23.05
C GLU A 24 13.08 0.74 -21.91
N PRO A 25 14.42 0.94 -21.94
CA PRO A 25 15.12 1.55 -20.81
C PRO A 25 14.67 2.99 -20.57
N ALA A 26 14.27 3.28 -19.34
CA ALA A 26 13.94 4.63 -18.90
C ALA A 26 14.30 4.78 -17.42
N LYS A 27 15.00 5.87 -17.10
CA LYS A 27 15.48 6.16 -15.75
C LYS A 27 14.35 6.73 -14.91
N GLY A 28 14.21 6.24 -13.68
CA GLY A 28 13.27 6.81 -12.72
C GLY A 28 13.71 8.20 -12.26
N GLY A 29 12.73 9.09 -12.10
CA GLY A 29 12.86 10.29 -11.30
C GLY A 29 12.86 9.97 -9.79
N PRO A 30 12.95 11.00 -8.93
CA PRO A 30 12.82 10.81 -7.49
C PRO A 30 11.45 10.22 -7.18
N GLU A 31 11.44 9.16 -6.37
CA GLU A 31 10.23 8.48 -5.95
C GLU A 31 9.52 9.33 -4.90
N GLN A 32 8.28 9.72 -5.19
CA GLN A 32 7.44 10.46 -4.24
C GLN A 32 6.49 9.48 -3.55
N ASP A 33 6.11 9.80 -2.33
CA ASP A 33 5.09 9.04 -1.59
C ASP A 33 3.77 9.02 -2.38
N PRO A 34 2.96 7.95 -2.25
CA PRO A 34 1.64 7.90 -2.86
C PRO A 34 0.81 9.07 -2.33
N ALA A 35 0.36 9.93 -3.24
CA ALA A 35 -0.53 11.04 -2.91
C ALA A 35 -1.88 10.57 -2.32
N GLY A 36 -2.23 9.29 -2.54
CA GLY A 36 -3.47 8.69 -2.07
C GLY A 36 -4.67 9.09 -2.90
N GLU A 37 -5.79 8.40 -2.68
CA GLU A 37 -7.02 8.63 -3.46
C GLU A 37 -7.72 9.95 -3.13
N ASP A 38 -7.42 10.55 -1.98
CA ASP A 38 -8.00 11.85 -1.60
C ASP A 38 -7.38 13.01 -2.40
N ALA A 39 -6.06 12.97 -2.60
CA ALA A 39 -5.33 14.02 -3.33
C ALA A 39 -5.23 13.71 -4.84
N MET A 40 -5.16 12.44 -5.22
CA MET A 40 -5.10 11.99 -6.63
C MET A 40 -6.08 10.82 -6.86
N PRO A 41 -7.38 11.10 -7.03
CA PRO A 41 -8.38 10.09 -7.32
C PRO A 41 -8.04 9.26 -8.56
N GLY A 42 -8.14 7.93 -8.47
CA GLY A 42 -7.84 7.00 -9.56
C GLY A 42 -6.38 6.55 -9.62
N SER A 43 -5.53 7.01 -8.70
CA SER A 43 -4.15 6.53 -8.58
C SER A 43 -4.11 5.06 -8.13
N ASN A 44 -5.16 4.55 -7.48
CA ASN A 44 -5.22 3.28 -6.75
C ASN A 44 -4.10 3.16 -5.70
N GLY A 45 -3.71 4.28 -5.09
CA GLY A 45 -2.60 4.37 -4.13
C GLY A 45 -1.24 3.88 -4.64
N THR A 46 -1.04 3.89 -5.96
CA THR A 46 0.23 3.52 -6.59
C THR A 46 1.08 4.76 -6.84
N ILE A 47 2.37 4.54 -7.03
CA ILE A 47 3.30 5.59 -7.44
C ILE A 47 3.89 5.30 -8.80
N ASN A 48 4.32 6.37 -9.47
CA ASN A 48 5.01 6.29 -10.76
C ASN A 48 6.16 7.30 -10.77
N SER A 49 7.38 6.81 -10.89
CA SER A 49 8.59 7.64 -10.89
C SER A 49 9.03 8.08 -12.29
N GLY A 50 8.37 7.62 -13.36
CA GLY A 50 8.86 7.81 -14.73
C GLY A 50 9.88 6.74 -15.18
N ALA A 51 10.21 5.77 -14.33
CA ALA A 51 11.02 4.61 -14.73
C ALA A 51 10.29 3.74 -15.76
N ALA A 52 11.01 2.92 -16.52
CA ALA A 52 10.41 2.10 -17.59
C ALA A 52 9.19 1.30 -17.13
N ALA A 53 9.25 0.75 -15.91
CA ALA A 53 8.06 0.40 -15.15
C ALA A 53 8.24 0.69 -13.65
N THR A 54 7.14 1.02 -12.99
CA THR A 54 7.06 1.13 -11.53
C THR A 54 6.17 0.03 -10.99
N LEU A 55 6.70 -0.79 -10.08
CA LEU A 55 5.94 -1.78 -9.32
C LEU A 55 5.52 -1.15 -7.99
N SER A 56 4.25 -1.29 -7.64
CA SER A 56 3.66 -0.83 -6.38
C SER A 56 2.89 -1.99 -5.74
N SER A 57 3.16 -2.33 -4.48
CA SER A 57 2.46 -3.41 -3.79
C SER A 57 2.09 -3.03 -2.37
N GLY A 58 0.92 -3.50 -1.93
CA GLY A 58 0.37 -3.12 -0.65
C GLY A 58 -0.98 -3.76 -0.38
N TYR A 59 -1.76 -3.11 0.48
CA TYR A 59 -3.08 -3.59 0.91
C TYR A 59 -4.13 -2.50 0.77
N ILE A 60 -5.30 -2.90 0.28
CA ILE A 60 -6.53 -2.14 0.39
C ILE A 60 -7.18 -2.56 1.70
N VAL A 61 -7.37 -1.61 2.61
CA VAL A 61 -7.97 -1.86 3.92
C VAL A 61 -9.29 -1.12 3.99
N GLY A 62 -10.36 -1.86 4.32
CA GLY A 62 -11.69 -1.31 4.55
C GLY A 62 -12.15 -1.61 5.96
N CYS A 63 -12.84 -0.63 6.55
CA CYS A 63 -13.51 -0.77 7.83
C CYS A 63 -15.02 -0.58 7.69
N GLN A 64 -15.82 -1.44 8.32
CA GLN A 64 -17.28 -1.33 8.28
C GLN A 64 -17.79 -0.08 9.02
N VAL A 65 -17.30 0.18 10.24
CA VAL A 65 -17.72 1.35 11.03
C VAL A 65 -16.51 2.08 11.62
N ASN A 66 -16.47 3.40 11.47
CA ASN A 66 -15.47 4.22 12.17
C ASN A 66 -16.00 4.61 13.54
N ILE A 67 -15.24 4.28 14.57
CA ILE A 67 -15.52 4.71 15.94
C ILE A 67 -14.69 5.97 16.19
N GLU A 68 -15.03 7.05 15.50
CA GLU A 68 -14.41 8.37 15.67
C GLU A 68 -14.74 8.99 17.04
N GLY A 69 -15.63 8.36 17.82
CA GLY A 69 -16.14 8.80 19.12
C GLY A 69 -15.42 8.24 20.35
N LEU A 70 -14.47 7.31 20.21
CA LEU A 70 -13.66 6.81 21.35
C LEU A 70 -12.33 7.60 21.44
N LYS A 71 -12.41 8.94 21.41
CA LYS A 71 -11.25 9.83 21.57
C LYS A 71 -10.85 9.91 23.04
N GLY A 72 -10.16 8.88 23.51
CA GLY A 72 -9.42 8.88 24.76
C GLY A 72 -8.00 8.42 24.51
N GLY A 73 -7.16 9.28 23.91
CA GLY A 73 -5.74 9.01 23.72
C GLY A 73 -5.13 9.62 22.46
N LEU A 74 -4.42 10.73 22.66
CA LEU A 74 -3.33 11.30 21.84
C LEU A 74 -3.30 10.92 20.34
N SER A 75 -4.04 11.65 19.52
CA SER A 75 -3.87 11.66 18.06
C SER A 75 -2.64 12.48 17.67
N GLY A 76 -1.46 11.85 17.73
CA GLY A 76 -0.27 12.35 17.05
C GLY A 76 -0.29 11.90 15.59
N ALA A 77 -0.40 12.82 14.65
CA ALA A 77 -0.23 12.53 13.23
C ALA A 77 1.22 12.09 12.99
N LEU A 78 1.45 10.79 12.84
CA LEU A 78 2.74 10.25 12.40
C LEU A 78 2.74 10.22 10.88
N THR A 79 3.50 11.13 10.28
CA THR A 79 3.88 11.08 8.87
C THR A 79 4.65 9.77 8.61
N PRO A 80 4.19 8.87 7.72
CA PRO A 80 4.94 7.66 7.41
C PRO A 80 6.19 8.02 6.61
N SER A 81 7.32 8.13 7.29
CA SER A 81 8.64 8.16 6.66
C SER A 81 9.14 6.71 6.58
N ALA A 82 9.12 6.10 5.39
CA ALA A 82 9.91 4.90 5.12
C ALA A 82 11.38 5.32 4.88
N PRO A 83 12.42 4.50 5.20
CA PRO A 83 12.42 3.05 5.09
C PRO A 83 13.12 2.28 6.23
N THR A 84 12.45 1.30 6.81
CA THR A 84 13.06 0.01 7.21
C THR A 84 12.01 -1.08 7.04
N VAL A 85 12.38 -2.21 6.44
CA VAL A 85 11.49 -3.31 6.01
C VAL A 85 11.02 -4.18 7.21
N THR A 86 10.95 -3.58 8.41
CA THR A 86 10.42 -4.18 9.63
C THR A 86 9.81 -3.04 10.46
N GLY A 87 8.63 -2.56 10.07
CA GLY A 87 8.00 -1.39 10.66
C GLY A 87 6.50 -1.57 10.84
N THR A 88 5.94 -0.78 11.75
CA THR A 88 4.49 -0.67 11.96
C THR A 88 3.93 0.40 11.05
N VAL A 89 2.90 0.07 10.26
CA VAL A 89 2.20 1.01 9.39
C VAL A 89 0.85 1.34 10.02
N ASP A 90 0.67 2.59 10.44
CA ASP A 90 -0.60 3.10 10.95
C ASP A 90 -1.52 3.51 9.81
N VAL A 91 -2.75 2.99 9.83
CA VAL A 91 -3.77 3.22 8.81
C VAL A 91 -4.96 3.92 9.47
N PRO A 92 -5.02 5.26 9.45
CA PRO A 92 -6.21 5.98 9.90
C PRO A 92 -7.31 5.83 8.85
N LEU A 93 -8.48 5.33 9.25
CA LEU A 93 -9.66 5.11 8.41
C LEU A 93 -10.89 5.87 8.95
N SER A 94 -11.63 6.55 8.07
CA SER A 94 -12.95 7.10 8.36
C SER A 94 -14.09 6.10 8.08
N ALA A 95 -15.34 6.47 8.40
CA ALA A 95 -16.47 5.52 8.33
C ALA A 95 -16.76 5.12 6.88
N GLY A 96 -16.73 3.83 6.57
CA GLY A 96 -16.92 3.35 5.20
C GLY A 96 -15.78 3.69 4.25
N GLU A 97 -14.67 4.22 4.76
CA GLU A 97 -13.49 4.56 3.97
C GLU A 97 -12.69 3.30 3.63
N VAL A 98 -12.16 3.30 2.41
CA VAL A 98 -11.24 2.29 1.91
C VAL A 98 -9.92 2.98 1.63
N LYS A 99 -8.85 2.54 2.30
CA LYS A 99 -7.52 3.15 2.15
C LYS A 99 -6.54 2.20 1.51
N PHE A 100 -5.77 2.76 0.59
CA PHE A 100 -4.64 2.09 -0.03
C PHE A 100 -3.41 2.31 0.84
N VAL A 101 -2.81 1.22 1.28
CA VAL A 101 -1.60 1.19 2.09
C VAL A 101 -0.51 0.61 1.22
N LEU A 102 0.32 1.47 0.64
CA LEU A 102 1.49 1.04 -0.12
C LEU A 102 2.58 0.59 0.86
N LEU A 103 3.10 -0.63 0.69
CA LEU A 103 4.16 -1.16 1.54
C LEU A 103 5.51 -1.17 0.85
N VAL A 104 5.53 -1.43 -0.44
CA VAL A 104 6.76 -1.49 -1.22
C VAL A 104 6.52 -1.00 -2.63
N SER A 105 7.53 -0.31 -3.15
CA SER A 105 7.60 0.06 -4.54
C SER A 105 8.98 -0.25 -5.10
N LYS A 106 9.05 -0.45 -6.42
CA LYS A 106 10.30 -0.70 -7.12
C LYS A 106 10.26 -0.19 -8.55
N ASN A 107 11.24 0.64 -8.87
CA ASN A 107 11.52 1.03 -10.25
C ASN A 107 12.28 -0.08 -10.99
N ALA A 108 11.70 -0.53 -12.10
CA ALA A 108 12.33 -1.39 -13.10
C ALA A 108 12.76 -0.51 -14.27
N GLU A 109 14.03 -0.09 -14.29
CA GLU A 109 14.56 0.83 -15.32
C GLU A 109 14.96 0.14 -16.63
N LYS A 110 15.12 -1.19 -16.62
CA LYS A 110 15.64 -1.99 -17.73
C LYS A 110 14.88 -3.31 -17.82
N ALA A 111 15.05 -4.01 -18.94
CA ALA A 111 14.55 -5.37 -19.06
C ALA A 111 15.21 -6.30 -18.03
N GLY A 112 14.40 -7.13 -17.37
CA GLY A 112 14.90 -8.05 -16.35
C GLY A 112 13.81 -8.77 -15.56
N THR A 113 14.26 -9.59 -14.61
CA THR A 113 13.39 -10.16 -13.57
C THR A 113 13.72 -9.49 -12.25
N TYR A 114 12.70 -8.97 -11.58
CA TYR A 114 12.81 -8.28 -10.31
C TYR A 114 12.11 -9.10 -9.24
N TYR A 115 12.78 -9.24 -8.11
CA TYR A 115 12.25 -9.89 -6.91
C TYR A 115 12.12 -8.83 -5.83
N VAL A 116 10.91 -8.67 -5.31
CA VAL A 116 10.58 -7.71 -4.27
C VAL A 116 9.77 -8.45 -3.23
N GLY A 117 10.08 -8.26 -1.97
CA GLY A 117 9.32 -8.87 -0.90
C GLY A 117 9.40 -8.07 0.37
N TYR A 118 8.46 -8.34 1.26
CA TYR A 118 8.45 -7.83 2.62
C TYR A 118 8.02 -8.97 3.54
N ASP A 119 8.56 -8.96 4.76
CA ASP A 119 8.31 -10.00 5.75
C ASP A 119 7.85 -9.38 7.07
N ARG A 120 6.76 -9.92 7.64
CA ARG A 120 6.23 -9.53 8.94
C ARG A 120 6.09 -8.00 9.07
N THR A 121 5.56 -7.36 8.03
CA THR A 121 5.16 -5.96 8.11
C THR A 121 3.85 -5.87 8.90
N GLN A 122 3.77 -4.99 9.88
CA GLN A 122 2.55 -4.84 10.67
C GLN A 122 1.62 -3.81 10.03
N LEU A 123 0.40 -4.22 9.73
CA LEU A 123 -0.73 -3.34 9.43
C LEU A 123 -1.46 -3.03 10.73
N ALA A 124 -1.42 -1.78 11.18
CA ALA A 124 -2.12 -1.29 12.36
C ALA A 124 -3.26 -0.36 11.92
N VAL A 125 -4.48 -0.86 11.93
CA VAL A 125 -5.66 -0.09 11.59
C VAL A 125 -6.25 0.47 12.88
N GLN A 126 -6.41 1.79 12.93
CA GLN A 126 -6.99 2.48 14.08
C GLN A 126 -8.43 2.90 13.79
N ASN A 127 -9.19 3.12 14.86
CA ASN A 127 -10.58 3.61 14.82
C ASN A 127 -11.56 2.71 14.03
N CYS A 128 -11.21 1.44 13.84
CA CYS A 128 -12.06 0.50 13.13
C CYS A 128 -12.90 -0.35 14.09
N GLY A 129 -14.20 -0.08 14.11
CA GLY A 129 -15.18 -0.89 14.80
C GLY A 129 -15.79 -1.97 13.92
N GLY A 130 -16.35 -3.01 14.54
CA GLY A 130 -17.00 -4.10 13.82
C GLY A 130 -16.01 -4.90 12.97
N TYR A 131 -16.43 -5.26 11.75
CA TYR A 131 -15.65 -6.08 10.82
C TYR A 131 -14.72 -5.24 9.95
N ALA A 132 -13.46 -5.66 9.88
CA ALA A 132 -12.42 -5.09 9.05
C ALA A 132 -11.91 -6.13 8.04
N GLN A 133 -11.63 -5.67 6.83
CA GLN A 133 -11.14 -6.52 5.74
C GLN A 133 -9.96 -5.88 5.04
N ALA A 134 -8.96 -6.69 4.72
CA ALA A 134 -7.85 -6.29 3.89
C ALA A 134 -7.76 -7.14 2.62
N ARG A 135 -7.22 -6.57 1.55
CA ARG A 135 -6.93 -7.26 0.30
C ARG A 135 -5.59 -6.80 -0.25
N ALA A 136 -4.70 -7.74 -0.54
CA ALA A 136 -3.45 -7.43 -1.23
C ALA A 136 -3.71 -6.91 -2.64
N PHE A 137 -2.97 -5.89 -3.05
CA PHE A 137 -2.89 -5.43 -4.43
C PHE A 137 -1.43 -5.33 -4.85
N THR A 138 -1.17 -5.56 -6.14
CA THR A 138 0.12 -5.28 -6.76
C THR A 138 -0.13 -4.72 -8.14
N THR A 139 0.40 -3.54 -8.41
CA THR A 139 0.25 -2.84 -9.67
C THR A 139 1.61 -2.63 -10.30
N VAL A 140 1.69 -2.88 -11.60
CA VAL A 140 2.83 -2.54 -12.44
C VAL A 140 2.35 -1.52 -13.46
N GLU A 141 3.03 -0.38 -13.48
CA GLU A 141 2.71 0.73 -14.37
C GLU A 141 3.91 1.02 -15.26
N THR A 142 3.78 0.83 -16.59
CA THR A 142 4.83 1.15 -17.55
C THR A 142 4.78 2.61 -17.97
N THR A 143 5.93 3.18 -18.30
CA THR A 143 6.03 4.55 -18.83
C THR A 143 6.52 4.53 -20.27
N GLY A 144 6.21 5.59 -21.02
CA GLY A 144 6.56 5.72 -22.44
C GLY A 144 5.35 5.72 -23.37
N LYS A 145 5.57 5.40 -24.65
CA LYS A 145 4.55 5.50 -25.71
C LYS A 145 3.36 4.55 -25.48
N VAL A 146 3.63 3.38 -24.90
CA VAL A 146 2.61 2.39 -24.56
C VAL A 146 2.54 2.33 -23.04
N HIS A 147 1.57 3.06 -22.49
CA HIS A 147 1.27 3.06 -21.08
C HIS A 147 0.36 1.88 -20.73
N GLN A 148 0.82 1.02 -19.83
CA GLN A 148 0.07 -0.12 -19.34
C GLN A 148 0.05 -0.09 -17.82
N LYS A 149 -1.15 -0.18 -17.24
CA LYS A 149 -1.35 -0.34 -15.80
C LYS A 149 -1.99 -1.71 -15.56
N VAL A 150 -1.22 -2.62 -14.99
CA VAL A 150 -1.67 -3.99 -14.70
C VAL A 150 -1.75 -4.16 -13.19
N SER A 151 -2.96 -4.37 -12.67
CA SER A 151 -3.20 -4.58 -11.24
C SER A 151 -3.66 -6.01 -10.97
N LEU A 152 -2.98 -6.69 -10.06
CA LEU A 152 -3.34 -8.00 -9.53
C LEU A 152 -3.88 -7.83 -8.11
N TYR A 153 -4.92 -8.60 -7.81
CA TYR A 153 -5.60 -8.55 -6.51
C TYR A 153 -5.63 -9.93 -5.88
N GLY A 154 -5.28 -10.00 -4.60
CA GLY A 154 -5.40 -11.20 -3.80
C GLY A 154 -6.83 -11.48 -3.36
N LYS A 155 -7.07 -12.68 -2.83
CA LYS A 155 -8.31 -12.98 -2.10
C LYS A 155 -8.35 -12.08 -0.85
N PRO A 156 -9.50 -11.43 -0.54
CA PRO A 156 -9.61 -10.67 0.69
C PRO A 156 -9.56 -11.58 1.92
N PHE A 157 -9.10 -11.02 3.04
CA PHE A 157 -9.06 -11.67 4.34
C PHE A 157 -9.57 -10.72 5.43
N SER A 158 -10.20 -11.28 6.45
CA SER A 158 -10.61 -10.53 7.64
C SER A 158 -9.38 -10.18 8.48
N ILE A 159 -9.38 -8.98 9.05
CA ILE A 159 -8.39 -8.55 10.05
C ILE A 159 -9.04 -8.28 11.42
N GLY A 160 -10.28 -8.74 11.61
CA GLY A 160 -11.05 -8.71 12.85
C GLY A 160 -12.40 -8.00 12.71
#